data_AF-A0AAP5MRX3-F1
#
_entry.id   AF-A0AAP5MRX3-F1
#
_cell.length_a   1.000
_cell.length_b   1.000
_cell.length_c   1.000
_cell.angle_alpha   90.00
_cell.angle_beta   90.00
_cell.angle_gamma   90.00
#
_symmetry.space_group_name_H-M   'P 1'
#
loop_
_entity.id
_entity.type
_entity.pdbx_description
1 polymer ?
#
loop_
_entity_poly.entity_id
_entity_poly.type
_entity_poly.pdbx_seq_one_letter_code
_entity_poly.pdbx_strand_id
1 'polypeptide(L)'
;AFYSDLMKDSYYKATFDLQQQTGLAYGFSGLPENEIKHLQSFSWVGDGSTYSTDIWKNTGKLTSSIKDELLMSLMTGRDTRETAQAIAERFNVGQNDARRLVRTESAFFHNQMELLSYEEADIEKYIFVAVLDKRTSRICQEHDNQVYDRDKAAPGVNCPPMHPWCRSTTVGYDEDADYSKLKRRARNPKTGKTELVPADMTYKEWYSKYVDGNRESIKRKAFDKTIKDGIIVSVSGTTIGHTPPGKIGLPNSVVQHNATNGDVLGRTYYDARGFKTKDVHFTNHKQPARHPYGKIGEHAHDFVFDDEGKFVSRSTRELTDDERKENQDILWRY
;
A
#
# COMPACT_ATOMS: atom_id res chain seq x y z
N ALA A 1 -14.16 13.55 -26.72
CA ALA A 1 -12.89 14.24 -26.99
C ALA A 1 -11.78 13.58 -26.17
N PHE A 2 -11.55 13.96 -24.91
CA PHE A 2 -10.39 13.47 -24.12
C PHE A 2 -10.14 11.95 -24.14
N TYR A 3 -11.16 11.11 -23.89
CA TYR A 3 -10.97 9.65 -23.88
C TYR A 3 -10.67 9.05 -25.26
N SER A 4 -11.34 9.57 -26.29
CA SER A 4 -11.09 9.12 -27.66
C SER A 4 -9.64 9.40 -28.05
N ASP A 5 -9.10 10.55 -27.66
CA ASP A 5 -7.71 10.93 -27.95
C ASP A 5 -6.73 10.10 -27.13
N LEU A 6 -6.99 9.94 -25.82
CA LEU A 6 -6.18 9.09 -24.94
C LEU A 6 -6.09 7.65 -25.49
N MET A 7 -7.21 7.06 -25.89
CA MET A 7 -7.24 5.70 -26.43
C MET A 7 -6.47 5.60 -27.75
N LYS A 8 -6.66 6.56 -28.67
CA LYS A 8 -5.92 6.62 -29.94
C LYS A 8 -4.42 6.71 -29.69
N ASP A 9 -3.99 7.65 -28.86
CA ASP A 9 -2.57 7.82 -28.51
C ASP A 9 -2.00 6.55 -27.87
N SER A 10 -2.75 5.91 -26.98
CA SER A 10 -2.34 4.67 -26.32
C SER A 10 -2.16 3.52 -27.30
N TYR A 11 -3.15 3.33 -28.19
CA TYR A 11 -3.12 2.26 -29.18
C TYR A 11 -1.96 2.45 -30.16
N TYR A 12 -1.79 3.64 -30.71
CA TYR A 12 -0.68 3.90 -31.63
C TYR A 12 0.67 3.83 -30.94
N LYS A 13 0.75 4.24 -29.66
CA LYS A 13 1.98 4.11 -28.87
C LYS A 13 2.31 2.65 -28.58
N ALA A 14 1.34 1.84 -28.19
CA ALA A 14 1.52 0.40 -27.94
C ALA A 14 2.04 -0.30 -29.20
N THR A 15 1.38 -0.08 -30.34
CA THR A 15 1.79 -0.64 -31.64
C THR A 15 3.18 -0.16 -32.05
N PHE A 16 3.47 1.13 -31.90
CA PHE A 16 4.80 1.66 -32.18
C PHE A 16 5.87 1.01 -31.29
N ASP A 17 5.62 0.93 -29.97
CA ASP A 17 6.57 0.36 -29.02
C ASP A 17 6.80 -1.13 -29.29
N LEU A 18 5.76 -1.87 -29.69
CA LEU A 18 5.87 -3.27 -30.07
C LEU A 18 6.71 -3.45 -31.34
N GLN A 19 6.47 -2.65 -32.39
CA GLN A 19 7.28 -2.66 -33.61
C GLN A 19 8.76 -2.29 -33.35
N GLN A 20 9.01 -1.32 -32.47
CA GLN A 20 10.39 -0.96 -32.10
C GLN A 20 11.09 -2.07 -31.32
N GLN A 21 10.35 -2.82 -30.50
CA GLN A 21 10.92 -3.92 -29.70
C GLN A 21 11.20 -5.15 -30.54
N THR A 22 10.30 -5.53 -31.44
CA THR A 22 10.46 -6.70 -32.31
C THR A 22 11.39 -6.43 -33.50
N GLY A 23 11.52 -5.16 -33.89
CA GLY A 23 12.19 -4.78 -35.14
C GLY A 23 11.39 -5.16 -36.39
N LEU A 24 10.14 -5.59 -36.22
CA LEU A 24 9.24 -6.00 -37.30
C LEU A 24 8.20 -4.93 -37.55
N ALA A 25 8.15 -4.44 -38.79
CA ALA A 25 7.03 -3.63 -39.25
C ALA A 25 5.91 -4.56 -39.72
N TYR A 26 4.75 -4.49 -39.06
CA TYR A 26 3.53 -5.20 -39.45
C TYR A 26 2.43 -4.19 -39.79
N GLY A 27 1.49 -4.60 -40.64
CA GLY A 27 0.31 -3.80 -40.94
C GLY A 27 -0.67 -3.84 -39.77
N PHE A 28 -1.19 -2.68 -39.37
CA PHE A 28 -2.23 -2.56 -38.34
C PHE A 28 -3.31 -1.60 -38.81
N SER A 29 -4.53 -1.82 -38.33
CA SER A 29 -5.68 -0.97 -38.66
C SER A 29 -5.75 0.28 -37.78
N GLY A 30 -6.43 1.33 -38.23
CA GLY A 30 -6.75 2.46 -37.35
C GLY A 30 -7.73 2.01 -36.25
N LEU A 31 -7.57 2.54 -35.03
CA LEU A 31 -8.48 2.22 -33.92
C LEU A 31 -9.93 2.59 -34.31
N PRO A 32 -10.86 1.62 -34.37
CA PRO A 32 -12.16 1.88 -34.94
C PRO A 32 -13.07 2.58 -33.93
N GLU A 33 -13.88 3.53 -34.40
CA GLU A 33 -14.64 4.45 -33.54
C GLU A 33 -15.77 3.73 -32.75
N ASN A 34 -16.22 2.56 -33.22
CA ASN A 34 -17.14 1.71 -32.47
C ASN A 34 -16.49 1.14 -31.20
N GLU A 35 -15.21 0.74 -31.25
CA GLU A 35 -14.50 0.22 -30.08
C GLU A 35 -14.27 1.31 -29.04
N ILE A 36 -13.98 2.53 -29.50
CA ILE A 36 -13.90 3.72 -28.64
C ILE A 36 -15.22 3.94 -27.89
N LYS A 37 -16.35 3.90 -28.60
CA LYS A 37 -17.67 4.07 -27.98
C LYS A 37 -18.01 2.93 -27.02
N HIS A 38 -17.68 1.70 -27.41
CA HIS A 38 -17.89 0.51 -26.59
C HIS A 38 -17.17 0.67 -25.24
N LEU A 39 -15.86 0.90 -25.26
CA LEU A 39 -15.06 1.03 -24.03
C LEU A 39 -15.41 2.27 -23.19
N GLN A 40 -15.84 3.38 -23.80
CA GLN A 40 -16.34 4.54 -23.05
C GLN A 40 -17.62 4.27 -22.26
N SER A 41 -18.47 3.38 -22.78
CA SER A 41 -19.72 2.96 -22.13
C SER A 41 -19.57 1.71 -21.26
N PHE A 42 -18.44 1.03 -21.36
CA PHE A 42 -18.17 -0.20 -20.62
C PHE A 42 -17.97 0.10 -19.14
N SER A 43 -18.75 -0.60 -18.32
CA SER A 43 -18.57 -0.61 -16.88
C SER A 43 -17.71 -1.80 -16.49
N TRP A 44 -16.43 -1.53 -16.28
CA TRP A 44 -15.47 -2.56 -15.84
C TRP A 44 -15.49 -2.78 -14.32
N VAL A 45 -16.30 -2.00 -13.59
CA VAL A 45 -16.61 -2.18 -12.17
C VAL A 45 -17.98 -2.84 -12.07
N GLY A 46 -18.12 -3.92 -11.31
CA GLY A 46 -19.35 -4.74 -11.27
C GLY A 46 -20.63 -4.05 -10.75
N ASP A 47 -20.60 -2.75 -10.47
CA ASP A 47 -21.73 -1.93 -10.02
C ASP A 47 -22.42 -1.14 -11.15
N GLY A 48 -22.01 -1.34 -12.40
CA GLY A 48 -22.59 -0.68 -13.58
C GLY A 48 -22.19 0.79 -13.72
N SER A 49 -21.25 1.28 -12.89
CA SER A 49 -20.72 2.63 -12.99
C SER A 49 -19.73 2.77 -14.15
N THR A 50 -19.76 3.93 -14.79
CA THR A 50 -18.72 4.38 -15.70
C THR A 50 -17.95 5.52 -15.06
N TYR A 51 -16.75 5.82 -15.58
CA TYR A 51 -15.97 6.97 -15.11
C TYR A 51 -16.77 8.28 -15.03
N SER A 52 -17.55 8.57 -16.07
CA SER A 52 -18.38 9.79 -16.11
C SER A 52 -19.35 9.81 -14.94
N THR A 53 -20.02 8.69 -14.65
CA THR A 53 -20.92 8.60 -13.50
C THR A 53 -20.17 8.77 -12.18
N ASP A 54 -18.96 8.24 -12.06
CA ASP A 54 -18.17 8.31 -10.84
C ASP A 54 -17.59 9.69 -10.55
N ILE A 55 -17.23 10.46 -11.58
CA ILE A 55 -16.92 11.89 -11.39
C ILE A 55 -18.13 12.60 -10.78
N TRP A 56 -19.30 12.47 -11.39
CA TRP A 56 -20.48 13.20 -10.94
C TRP A 56 -20.90 12.79 -9.52
N LYS A 57 -20.80 11.49 -9.20
CA LYS A 57 -21.00 10.99 -7.82
C LYS A 57 -20.00 11.64 -6.84
N ASN A 58 -18.72 11.75 -7.20
CA ASN A 58 -17.72 12.36 -6.33
C ASN A 58 -17.95 13.87 -6.14
N THR A 59 -18.32 14.60 -7.19
CA THR A 59 -18.68 16.02 -7.10
C THR A 59 -19.90 16.23 -6.19
N GLY A 60 -20.92 15.37 -6.32
CA GLY A 60 -22.08 15.38 -5.43
C GLY A 60 -21.70 15.14 -3.96
N LYS A 61 -20.87 14.12 -3.70
CA LYS A 61 -20.35 13.82 -2.35
C LYS A 61 -19.57 14.98 -1.74
N LEU A 62 -18.71 15.63 -2.52
CA LEU A 62 -17.94 16.80 -2.07
C LEU A 62 -18.89 17.96 -1.71
N THR A 63 -19.87 18.24 -2.57
CA THR A 63 -20.85 19.30 -2.32
C THR A 63 -21.65 19.05 -1.05
N SER A 64 -22.10 17.82 -0.81
CA SER A 64 -22.79 17.45 0.44
C SER A 64 -21.88 17.60 1.65
N SER A 65 -20.63 17.13 1.56
CA SER A 65 -19.66 17.24 2.66
C SER A 65 -19.38 18.69 3.05
N ILE A 66 -19.37 19.62 2.08
CA ILE A 66 -19.21 21.05 2.35
C ILE A 66 -20.43 21.60 3.11
N LYS A 67 -21.65 21.24 2.69
CA LYS A 67 -22.88 21.63 3.40
C LYS A 67 -22.88 21.12 4.83
N ASP A 68 -22.43 19.89 5.04
CA ASP A 68 -22.33 19.28 6.37
C ASP A 68 -21.32 20.02 7.26
N GLU A 69 -20.12 20.36 6.75
CA GLU A 69 -19.14 21.13 7.54
C GLU A 69 -19.63 22.55 7.88
N LEU A 70 -20.38 23.18 6.98
CA LEU A 70 -21.00 24.49 7.24
C LEU A 70 -22.07 24.39 8.33
N LEU A 71 -22.93 23.37 8.30
CA LEU A 71 -23.92 23.12 9.34
C LEU A 71 -23.24 22.81 10.68
N MET A 72 -22.21 21.96 10.67
CA MET A 72 -21.44 21.64 11.88
C MET A 72 -20.77 22.88 12.47
N SER A 73 -20.20 23.76 11.64
CA SER A 73 -19.66 25.04 12.08
C SER A 73 -20.71 25.89 12.78
N LEU A 74 -21.90 26.01 12.19
CA LEU A 74 -23.01 26.77 12.77
C LEU A 74 -23.45 26.20 14.12
N MET A 75 -23.59 24.88 14.22
CA MET A 75 -24.06 24.21 15.43
C MET A 75 -23.04 24.25 16.57
N THR A 76 -21.74 24.23 16.25
CA THR A 76 -20.66 24.14 17.23
C THR A 76 -20.03 25.49 17.57
N GLY A 77 -20.37 26.55 16.81
CA GLY A 77 -19.78 27.88 16.97
C GLY A 77 -18.30 27.97 16.53
N ARG A 78 -17.84 27.06 15.65
CA ARG A 78 -16.48 27.10 15.08
C ARG A 78 -16.23 28.46 14.44
N ASP A 79 -15.02 28.99 14.67
CA ASP A 79 -14.61 30.22 14.01
C ASP A 79 -14.40 30.00 12.50
N THR A 80 -14.32 31.10 11.75
CA THR A 80 -14.20 31.07 10.29
C THR A 80 -12.95 30.36 9.80
N ARG A 81 -11.85 30.40 10.57
CA ARG A 81 -10.57 29.77 10.21
C ARG A 81 -10.65 28.26 10.37
N GLU A 82 -11.22 27.78 11.47
CA GLU A 82 -11.44 26.36 11.72
C GLU A 82 -12.37 25.73 10.67
N THR A 83 -13.45 26.43 10.32
CA THR A 83 -14.39 25.99 9.29
C THR A 83 -13.76 25.97 7.90
N ALA A 84 -12.98 27.01 7.56
CA ALA A 84 -12.23 27.03 6.30
C ALA A 84 -11.23 25.87 6.21
N GLN A 85 -10.54 25.54 7.30
CA GLN A 85 -9.62 24.40 7.35
C GLN A 85 -10.36 23.07 7.16
N ALA A 86 -11.46 22.84 7.88
CA ALA A 86 -12.25 21.61 7.73
C ALA A 86 -12.78 21.44 6.28
N ILE A 87 -13.25 22.53 5.67
CA ILE A 87 -13.67 22.52 4.26
C ILE A 87 -12.48 22.20 3.34
N ALA A 88 -11.32 22.81 3.55
CA ALA A 88 -10.11 22.55 2.75
C ALA A 88 -9.68 21.07 2.83
N GLU A 89 -9.81 20.43 3.99
CA GLU A 89 -9.57 19.00 4.15
C GLU A 89 -10.54 18.15 3.31
N ARG A 90 -11.83 18.53 3.22
CA ARG A 90 -12.80 17.87 2.32
C ARG A 90 -12.41 18.01 0.84
N PHE A 91 -11.94 19.19 0.42
CA PHE A 91 -11.42 19.38 -0.93
C PHE A 91 -10.18 18.50 -1.22
N ASN A 92 -9.30 18.31 -0.23
CA ASN A 92 -8.14 17.45 -0.37
C ASN A 92 -8.53 15.97 -0.57
N VAL A 93 -9.57 15.49 0.13
CA VAL A 93 -10.14 14.16 -0.11
C VAL A 93 -10.70 14.05 -1.53
N GLY A 94 -11.49 15.04 -1.96
CA GLY A 94 -12.02 15.08 -3.33
C GLY A 94 -10.92 15.09 -4.41
N GLN A 95 -9.83 15.81 -4.18
CA GLN A 95 -8.65 15.79 -5.06
C GLN A 95 -8.04 14.39 -5.15
N ASN A 96 -7.89 13.70 -4.01
CA ASN A 96 -7.33 12.36 -3.98
C ASN A 96 -8.24 11.34 -4.71
N ASP A 97 -9.56 11.46 -4.55
CA ASP A 97 -10.54 10.64 -5.25
C ASP A 97 -10.52 10.87 -6.76
N ALA A 98 -10.45 12.13 -7.20
CA ALA A 98 -10.30 12.46 -8.61
C ALA A 98 -9.01 11.87 -9.19
N ARG A 99 -7.89 11.99 -8.46
CA ARG A 99 -6.60 11.43 -8.89
C ARG A 99 -6.63 9.91 -8.97
N ARG A 100 -7.34 9.23 -8.07
CA ARG A 100 -7.57 7.77 -8.11
C ARG A 100 -8.30 7.38 -9.38
N LEU A 101 -9.40 8.07 -9.69
CA LEU A 101 -10.21 7.81 -10.87
C LEU A 101 -9.38 8.00 -12.14
N VAL A 102 -8.75 9.17 -12.31
CA VAL A 102 -7.91 9.45 -13.49
C VAL A 102 -6.87 8.36 -13.72
N ARG A 103 -6.14 7.96 -12.67
CA ARG A 103 -5.12 6.92 -12.80
C ARG A 103 -5.72 5.57 -13.18
N THR A 104 -6.81 5.20 -12.53
CA THR A 104 -7.37 3.85 -12.65
C THR A 104 -8.03 3.67 -14.02
N GLU A 105 -8.80 4.66 -14.49
CA GLU A 105 -9.36 4.63 -15.84
C GLU A 105 -8.31 4.72 -16.93
N SER A 106 -7.30 5.59 -16.77
CA SER A 106 -6.23 5.67 -17.77
C SER A 106 -5.49 4.34 -17.86
N ALA A 107 -5.25 3.68 -16.72
CA ALA A 107 -4.69 2.34 -16.71
C ALA A 107 -5.61 1.33 -17.42
N PHE A 108 -6.92 1.36 -17.18
CA PHE A 108 -7.88 0.52 -17.91
C PHE A 108 -7.75 0.72 -19.42
N PHE A 109 -7.90 1.94 -19.91
CA PHE A 109 -7.82 2.20 -21.35
C PHE A 109 -6.47 1.83 -21.94
N HIS A 110 -5.36 2.14 -21.27
CA HIS A 110 -4.02 1.75 -21.74
C HIS A 110 -3.90 0.23 -21.91
N ASN A 111 -4.29 -0.57 -20.91
CA ASN A 111 -4.19 -2.03 -21.02
C ASN A 111 -5.15 -2.59 -22.08
N GLN A 112 -6.35 -2.03 -22.24
CA GLN A 112 -7.25 -2.45 -23.33
C GLN A 112 -6.65 -2.15 -24.72
N MET A 113 -6.03 -0.99 -24.90
CA MET A 113 -5.38 -0.63 -26.17
C MET A 113 -4.14 -1.48 -26.44
N GLU A 114 -3.42 -1.86 -25.39
CA GLU A 114 -2.28 -2.77 -25.47
C GLU A 114 -2.73 -4.16 -25.93
N LEU A 115 -3.83 -4.70 -25.39
CA LEU A 115 -4.41 -5.98 -25.83
C LEU A 115 -4.87 -5.95 -27.29
N LEU A 116 -5.45 -4.85 -27.76
CA LEU A 116 -5.78 -4.66 -29.17
C LEU A 116 -4.52 -4.58 -30.06
N SER A 117 -3.44 -3.97 -29.55
CA SER A 117 -2.17 -3.95 -30.26
C SER A 117 -1.58 -5.37 -30.40
N TYR A 118 -1.71 -6.19 -29.38
CA TYR A 118 -1.31 -7.60 -29.41
C TYR A 118 -2.15 -8.39 -30.41
N GLU A 119 -3.46 -8.14 -30.48
CA GLU A 119 -4.33 -8.75 -31.48
C GLU A 119 -3.87 -8.46 -32.91
N GLU A 120 -3.55 -7.22 -33.23
CA GLU A 120 -3.09 -6.82 -34.57
C GLU A 120 -1.70 -7.38 -34.90
N ALA A 121 -0.91 -7.68 -33.88
CA ALA A 121 0.39 -8.32 -34.01
C ALA A 121 0.33 -9.87 -33.99
N ASP A 122 -0.88 -10.45 -33.96
CA ASP A 122 -1.13 -11.90 -33.85
C ASP A 122 -0.51 -12.54 -32.60
N ILE A 123 -0.45 -11.77 -31.50
CA ILE A 123 0.03 -12.23 -30.21
C ILE A 123 -1.16 -12.82 -29.41
N GLU A 124 -1.10 -14.13 -29.18
CA GLU A 124 -2.17 -14.87 -28.49
C GLU A 124 -2.10 -14.78 -26.95
N LYS A 125 -0.93 -14.48 -26.39
CA LYS A 125 -0.69 -14.51 -24.94
C LYS A 125 0.02 -13.26 -24.46
N TYR A 126 -0.18 -12.89 -23.20
CA TYR A 126 0.52 -11.78 -22.56
C TYR A 126 1.05 -12.18 -21.19
N ILE A 127 2.11 -11.48 -20.76
CA ILE A 127 2.65 -11.59 -19.41
C ILE A 127 2.13 -10.42 -18.59
N PHE A 128 1.60 -10.71 -17.40
CA PHE A 128 1.27 -9.68 -16.43
C PHE A 128 2.55 -9.18 -15.73
N VAL A 129 2.83 -7.88 -15.83
CA VAL A 129 4.04 -7.26 -15.28
C VAL A 129 3.68 -6.30 -14.15
N ALA A 130 4.01 -6.71 -12.93
CA ALA A 130 3.86 -5.87 -11.75
C ALA A 130 5.05 -4.92 -11.58
N VAL A 131 4.78 -3.72 -11.06
CA VAL A 131 5.86 -2.80 -10.68
C VAL A 131 6.68 -3.41 -9.55
N LEU A 132 8.00 -3.36 -9.65
CA LEU A 132 8.89 -3.81 -8.58
C LEU A 132 9.17 -2.66 -7.60
N ASP A 133 8.28 -2.45 -6.63
CA ASP A 133 8.50 -1.54 -5.50
C ASP A 133 7.78 -1.97 -4.21
N LYS A 134 8.04 -1.29 -3.09
CA LYS A 134 7.41 -1.59 -1.79
C LYS A 134 5.90 -1.33 -1.72
N ARG A 135 5.34 -0.64 -2.70
CA ARG A 135 3.92 -0.23 -2.73
C ARG A 135 3.09 -1.10 -3.66
N THR A 136 3.68 -2.09 -4.32
CA THR A 136 2.96 -3.02 -5.18
C THR A 136 2.03 -3.86 -4.32
N SER A 137 0.76 -4.00 -4.72
CA SER A 137 -0.24 -4.73 -3.95
C SER A 137 0.01 -6.24 -4.01
N ARG A 138 -0.43 -6.99 -2.98
CA ARG A 138 -0.29 -8.45 -2.96
C ARG A 138 -0.94 -9.12 -4.17
N ILE A 139 -2.12 -8.64 -4.57
CA ILE A 139 -2.83 -9.11 -5.76
C ILE A 139 -1.91 -9.00 -6.99
N CYS A 140 -1.37 -7.81 -7.27
CA CYS A 140 -0.47 -7.63 -8.40
C CYS A 140 0.83 -8.45 -8.29
N GLN A 141 1.33 -8.70 -7.07
CA GLN A 141 2.52 -9.54 -6.86
C GLN A 141 2.26 -11.01 -7.20
N GLU A 142 1.03 -11.51 -6.97
CA GLU A 142 0.64 -12.89 -7.26
C GLU A 142 0.54 -13.14 -8.78
N HIS A 143 0.10 -12.14 -9.54
CA HIS A 143 0.03 -12.23 -11.00
C HIS A 143 1.34 -11.90 -11.72
N ASP A 144 2.36 -11.39 -11.03
CA ASP A 144 3.62 -10.99 -11.66
C ASP A 144 4.31 -12.17 -12.38
N ASN A 145 4.70 -11.94 -13.64
CA ASN A 145 5.27 -12.91 -14.57
C ASN A 145 4.36 -14.11 -14.90
N GLN A 146 3.07 -14.06 -14.57
CA GLN A 146 2.12 -15.06 -15.03
C GLN A 146 1.71 -14.78 -16.49
N VAL A 147 1.61 -15.85 -17.28
CA VAL A 147 1.19 -15.80 -18.68
C VAL A 147 -0.30 -16.10 -18.78
N TYR A 148 -1.03 -15.29 -19.52
CA TYR A 148 -2.46 -15.44 -19.75
C TYR A 148 -2.78 -15.39 -21.24
N ASP A 149 -3.86 -16.05 -21.64
CA ASP A 149 -4.41 -15.93 -22.99
C ASP A 149 -5.04 -14.54 -23.16
N ARG A 150 -4.75 -13.88 -24.27
CA ARG A 150 -5.20 -12.52 -24.60
C ARG A 150 -6.71 -12.44 -24.75
N ASP A 151 -7.34 -13.46 -25.31
CA ASP A 151 -8.79 -13.56 -25.50
C ASP A 151 -9.57 -13.70 -24.18
N LYS A 152 -8.94 -14.23 -23.13
CA LYS A 152 -9.49 -14.38 -21.77
C LYS A 152 -9.09 -13.23 -20.83
N ALA A 153 -8.54 -12.14 -21.37
CA ALA A 153 -8.18 -10.99 -20.57
C ALA A 153 -9.41 -10.34 -19.93
N ALA A 154 -9.42 -10.26 -18.62
CA ALA A 154 -10.48 -9.71 -17.78
C ALA A 154 -9.87 -8.72 -16.77
N PRO A 155 -10.12 -7.41 -16.95
CA PRO A 155 -9.69 -6.38 -16.01
C PRO A 155 -10.16 -6.70 -14.58
N GLY A 156 -9.26 -6.57 -13.61
CA GLY A 156 -9.59 -6.90 -12.21
C GLY A 156 -9.39 -8.37 -11.82
N VAL A 157 -9.20 -9.28 -12.79
CA VAL A 157 -9.05 -10.72 -12.55
C VAL A 157 -7.69 -11.24 -12.98
N ASN A 158 -7.28 -10.98 -14.22
CA ASN A 158 -5.98 -11.40 -14.77
C ASN A 158 -5.34 -10.33 -15.65
N CYS A 159 -6.02 -9.19 -15.87
CA CYS A 159 -5.52 -8.06 -16.63
C CYS A 159 -5.57 -6.78 -15.76
N PRO A 160 -4.54 -5.91 -15.77
CA PRO A 160 -4.62 -4.62 -15.10
C PRO A 160 -5.70 -3.71 -15.72
N PRO A 161 -6.30 -2.79 -14.93
CA PRO A 161 -6.05 -2.53 -13.52
C PRO A 161 -6.73 -3.54 -12.60
N MET A 162 -5.95 -4.11 -11.66
CA MET A 162 -6.44 -5.10 -10.69
C MET A 162 -7.17 -4.48 -9.49
N HIS A 163 -6.93 -3.20 -9.23
CA HIS A 163 -7.42 -2.49 -8.05
C HIS A 163 -7.29 -0.98 -8.28
N PRO A 164 -7.94 -0.13 -7.47
CA PRO A 164 -7.70 1.30 -7.52
C PRO A 164 -6.22 1.62 -7.28
N TRP A 165 -5.69 2.59 -8.01
CA TRP A 165 -4.25 2.90 -8.02
C TRP A 165 -3.34 1.80 -8.57
N CYS A 166 -3.86 0.85 -9.34
CA CYS A 166 -3.01 -0.12 -10.03
C CYS A 166 -1.97 0.57 -10.90
N ARG A 167 -0.81 -0.09 -11.02
CA ARG A 167 0.38 0.41 -11.72
C ARG A 167 1.04 -0.65 -12.58
N SER A 168 0.49 -1.86 -12.54
CA SER A 168 0.91 -2.99 -13.36
C SER A 168 0.49 -2.74 -14.81
N THR A 169 1.17 -3.44 -15.70
CA THR A 169 0.97 -3.38 -17.14
C THR A 169 1.06 -4.80 -17.70
N THR A 170 0.77 -4.97 -18.98
CA THR A 170 1.04 -6.20 -19.72
C THR A 170 2.23 -6.01 -20.66
N VAL A 171 2.81 -7.13 -21.08
CA VAL A 171 3.73 -7.23 -22.24
C VAL A 171 3.35 -8.44 -23.07
N GLY A 172 3.56 -8.40 -24.38
CA GLY A 172 3.31 -9.56 -25.26
C GLY A 172 4.17 -10.77 -24.87
N TYR A 173 3.58 -11.96 -24.92
CA TYR A 173 4.29 -13.21 -24.71
C TYR A 173 4.72 -13.82 -26.05
N ASP A 174 5.98 -14.21 -26.13
CA ASP A 174 6.60 -14.92 -27.24
C ASP A 174 7.39 -16.10 -26.65
N GLU A 175 7.09 -17.31 -27.11
CA GLU A 175 7.69 -18.53 -26.60
C GLU A 175 9.17 -18.70 -26.98
N ASP A 176 9.58 -18.07 -28.08
CA ASP A 176 10.96 -18.10 -28.58
C ASP A 176 11.82 -16.98 -27.98
N ALA A 177 11.21 -16.05 -27.24
CA ALA A 177 11.90 -14.92 -26.63
C ALA A 177 12.64 -15.28 -25.34
N ASP A 178 13.92 -14.91 -25.27
CA ASP A 178 14.73 -15.02 -24.07
C ASP A 178 14.60 -13.77 -23.19
N TYR A 179 13.59 -13.78 -22.30
CA TYR A 179 13.30 -12.68 -21.38
C TYR A 179 14.44 -12.36 -20.40
N SER A 180 15.35 -13.29 -20.13
CA SER A 180 16.49 -13.06 -19.21
C SER A 180 17.47 -12.01 -19.74
N LYS A 181 17.52 -11.83 -21.07
CA LYS A 181 18.33 -10.80 -21.75
C LYS A 181 17.67 -9.43 -21.73
N LEU A 182 16.36 -9.37 -21.48
CA LEU A 182 15.61 -8.13 -21.38
C LEU A 182 15.69 -7.54 -19.97
N LYS A 183 15.31 -6.27 -19.85
CA LYS A 183 15.34 -5.56 -18.57
C LYS A 183 14.01 -4.87 -18.30
N ARG A 184 13.54 -4.96 -17.06
CA ARG A 184 12.40 -4.20 -16.54
C ARG A 184 12.83 -3.19 -15.50
N ARG A 185 11.98 -2.19 -15.29
CA ARG A 185 12.21 -1.13 -14.30
C ARG A 185 11.84 -1.61 -12.90
N ALA A 186 12.71 -1.36 -11.94
CA ALA A 186 12.46 -1.56 -10.51
C ALA A 186 12.81 -0.31 -9.70
N ARG A 187 12.14 -0.09 -8.58
CA ARG A 187 12.40 1.04 -7.69
C ARG A 187 13.35 0.61 -6.58
N ASN A 188 14.58 1.12 -6.58
CA ASN A 188 15.54 0.79 -5.53
C ASN A 188 15.00 1.19 -4.14
N PRO A 189 14.89 0.23 -3.19
CA PRO A 189 14.37 0.46 -1.83
C PRO A 189 15.13 1.47 -0.98
N LYS A 190 16.42 1.72 -1.28
CA LYS A 190 17.33 2.60 -0.53
C LYS A 190 17.38 4.00 -1.11
N THR A 191 17.66 4.08 -2.42
CA THR A 191 17.89 5.36 -3.09
C THR A 191 16.58 6.00 -3.55
N GLY A 192 15.51 5.20 -3.64
CA GLY A 192 14.28 5.64 -4.26
C GLY A 192 14.49 6.05 -5.72
N LYS A 193 15.51 5.53 -6.41
CA LYS A 193 15.69 5.74 -7.86
C LYS A 193 15.21 4.53 -8.65
N THR A 194 14.90 4.74 -9.92
CA THR A 194 14.55 3.65 -10.83
C THR A 194 15.83 3.01 -11.37
N GLU A 195 15.90 1.69 -11.30
CA GLU A 195 17.00 0.87 -11.80
C GLU A 195 16.47 -0.20 -12.75
N LEU A 196 17.35 -0.76 -13.56
CA LEU A 196 17.02 -1.85 -14.48
C LEU A 196 17.44 -3.18 -13.86
N VAL A 197 16.50 -4.13 -13.84
CA VAL A 197 16.71 -5.51 -13.41
C VAL A 197 16.31 -6.46 -14.55
N PRO A 198 16.76 -7.72 -14.56
CA PRO A 198 16.30 -8.72 -15.54
C PRO A 198 14.77 -8.76 -15.64
N ALA A 199 14.23 -8.90 -16.85
CA ALA A 199 12.78 -8.82 -17.08
C ALA A 199 12.01 -10.02 -16.46
N ASP A 200 12.65 -11.18 -16.42
CA ASP A 200 12.18 -12.43 -15.82
C ASP A 200 12.23 -12.44 -14.28
N MET A 201 12.87 -11.45 -13.66
CA MET A 201 12.89 -11.31 -12.20
C MET A 201 11.48 -11.07 -11.65
N THR A 202 10.99 -12.00 -10.85
CA THR A 202 9.70 -11.89 -10.17
C THR A 202 9.74 -10.91 -9.01
N TYR A 203 8.58 -10.42 -8.60
CA TYR A 203 8.46 -9.58 -7.41
C TYR A 203 9.06 -10.22 -6.16
N LYS A 204 8.85 -11.53 -5.96
CA LYS A 204 9.35 -12.26 -4.79
C LYS A 204 10.88 -12.29 -4.75
N GLU A 205 11.52 -12.53 -5.89
CA GLU A 205 12.98 -12.52 -6.00
C GLU A 205 13.55 -11.12 -5.81
N TRP A 206 12.93 -10.13 -6.45
CA TRP A 206 13.28 -8.73 -6.27
C TRP A 206 13.17 -8.30 -4.80
N TYR A 207 12.07 -8.64 -4.14
CA TYR A 207 11.85 -8.32 -2.73
C TYR A 207 12.90 -8.99 -1.84
N SER A 208 13.16 -10.28 -2.05
CA SER A 208 14.16 -11.05 -1.29
C SER A 208 15.56 -10.44 -1.43
N LYS A 209 15.97 -10.09 -2.66
CA LYS A 209 17.30 -9.57 -2.96
C LYS A 209 17.51 -8.12 -2.51
N TYR A 210 16.54 -7.24 -2.75
CA TYR A 210 16.72 -5.79 -2.58
C TYR A 210 16.05 -5.23 -1.33
N VAL A 211 15.04 -5.91 -0.79
CA VAL A 211 14.30 -5.49 0.41
C VAL A 211 14.72 -6.31 1.64
N ASP A 212 14.65 -7.64 1.57
CA ASP A 212 14.96 -8.51 2.72
C ASP A 212 16.46 -8.71 2.95
N GLY A 213 17.27 -8.85 1.89
CA GLY A 213 18.74 -8.82 2.00
C GLY A 213 19.29 -7.52 2.63
N ASN A 214 18.45 -6.48 2.69
CA ASN A 214 18.76 -5.22 3.36
C ASN A 214 18.19 -5.13 4.78
N ARG A 215 17.22 -5.99 5.15
CA ARG A 215 16.60 -6.04 6.47
C ARG A 215 17.60 -6.47 7.54
N GLU A 216 18.50 -7.41 7.24
CA GLU A 216 19.60 -7.76 8.15
C GLU A 216 20.62 -6.63 8.32
N SER A 217 21.00 -5.94 7.24
CA SER A 217 22.00 -4.86 7.31
C SER A 217 21.49 -3.59 8.00
N ILE A 218 20.20 -3.27 7.82
CA ILE A 218 19.53 -2.16 8.50
C ILE A 218 19.27 -2.52 9.98
N LYS A 219 18.85 -3.76 10.28
CA LYS A 219 18.75 -4.26 11.66
C LYS A 219 20.10 -4.11 12.36
N ARG A 220 21.19 -4.54 11.73
CA ARG A 220 22.54 -4.48 12.32
C ARG A 220 23.06 -3.06 12.50
N LYS A 221 22.87 -2.16 11.53
CA LYS A 221 23.27 -0.74 11.67
C LYS A 221 22.42 0.06 12.66
N ALA A 222 21.12 -0.21 12.75
CA ALA A 222 20.25 0.41 13.75
C ALA A 222 20.55 -0.12 15.16
N PHE A 223 20.87 -1.42 15.28
CA PHE A 223 21.34 -2.06 16.51
C PHE A 223 22.72 -1.53 16.95
N ASP A 224 23.68 -1.44 16.02
CA ASP A 224 25.03 -0.92 16.33
C ASP A 224 25.01 0.57 16.70
N LYS A 225 24.06 1.35 16.16
CA LYS A 225 23.88 2.77 16.52
C LYS A 225 23.22 2.94 17.89
N THR A 226 22.23 2.10 18.23
CA THR A 226 21.59 2.12 19.55
C THR A 226 22.51 1.62 20.67
N ILE A 227 23.40 0.66 20.37
CA ILE A 227 24.48 0.24 21.28
C ILE A 227 25.51 1.36 21.50
N LYS A 228 25.87 2.12 20.45
CA LYS A 228 26.85 3.21 20.54
C LYS A 228 26.36 4.42 21.34
N ASP A 229 25.06 4.70 21.32
CA ASP A 229 24.47 5.89 21.97
C ASP A 229 24.04 5.61 23.43
N GLY A 230 24.35 4.41 23.98
CA GLY A 230 24.11 4.07 25.39
C GLY A 230 22.64 3.86 25.78
N ILE A 231 21.73 3.74 24.82
CA ILE A 231 20.31 3.46 25.04
C ILE A 231 20.06 1.99 24.69
N ILE A 232 20.14 1.11 25.69
CA ILE A 232 19.67 -0.27 25.60
C ILE A 232 18.67 -0.49 26.73
N VAL A 233 17.43 -0.85 26.39
CA VAL A 233 16.72 -1.88 27.14
C VAL A 233 16.61 -3.07 26.20
N SER A 234 17.31 -4.14 26.54
CA SER A 234 17.36 -5.37 25.76
C SER A 234 15.96 -5.99 25.67
N VAL A 235 15.49 -6.23 24.45
CA VAL A 235 14.36 -7.15 24.26
C VAL A 235 14.89 -8.56 24.47
N SER A 236 14.54 -9.18 25.59
CA SER A 236 14.99 -10.53 25.95
C SER A 236 14.33 -11.64 25.12
N GLY A 237 13.21 -11.32 24.46
CA GLY A 237 12.43 -12.27 23.66
C GLY A 237 11.38 -11.60 22.79
N THR A 238 10.96 -12.31 21.74
CA THR A 238 9.89 -11.86 20.82
C THR A 238 8.78 -12.90 20.79
N THR A 239 7.53 -12.46 20.92
CA THR A 239 6.33 -13.30 20.72
C THR A 239 5.67 -12.91 19.39
N ILE A 240 5.15 -13.90 18.66
CA ILE A 240 4.52 -13.70 17.34
C ILE A 240 3.07 -14.21 17.40
N GLY A 241 2.11 -13.37 17.00
CA GLY A 241 0.70 -13.76 16.87
C GLY A 241 -0.24 -12.77 17.57
N HIS A 242 -1.51 -13.17 17.75
CA HIS A 242 -2.52 -12.31 18.37
C HIS A 242 -2.52 -12.33 19.90
N THR A 243 -1.87 -13.33 20.51
CA THR A 243 -1.83 -13.49 21.97
C THR A 243 -0.64 -12.71 22.54
N PRO A 244 -0.88 -11.71 23.41
CA PRO A 244 0.20 -10.95 24.04
C PRO A 244 0.96 -11.79 25.08
N PRO A 245 2.18 -11.36 25.47
CA PRO A 245 2.93 -11.98 26.55
C PRO A 245 2.12 -12.10 27.85
N GLY A 246 2.27 -13.24 28.53
CA GLY A 246 1.55 -13.58 29.74
C GLY A 246 1.88 -12.69 30.95
N LYS A 247 1.19 -12.92 32.08
CA LYS A 247 1.38 -12.16 33.32
C LYS A 247 2.74 -12.40 34.00
N ILE A 248 3.37 -13.54 33.71
CA ILE A 248 4.67 -13.95 34.23
C ILE A 248 5.63 -14.08 33.05
N GLY A 249 6.83 -13.55 33.21
CA GLY A 249 7.90 -13.57 32.22
C GLY A 249 9.26 -13.66 32.89
N LEU A 250 10.32 -13.46 32.10
CA LEU A 250 11.67 -13.41 32.64
C LEU A 250 11.82 -12.16 33.54
N PRO A 251 12.39 -12.26 34.75
CA PRO A 251 12.62 -11.11 35.60
C PRO A 251 13.46 -10.00 34.94
N ASN A 252 13.13 -8.73 35.25
CA ASN A 252 13.80 -7.53 34.73
C ASN A 252 13.92 -7.51 33.22
N SER A 253 12.88 -7.96 32.52
CA SER A 253 12.93 -8.15 31.08
C SER A 253 11.87 -7.36 30.35
N VAL A 254 12.17 -7.10 29.07
CA VAL A 254 11.23 -6.54 28.12
C VAL A 254 11.01 -7.54 27.00
N VAL A 255 9.76 -7.79 26.67
CA VAL A 255 9.33 -8.70 25.60
C VAL A 255 8.60 -7.91 24.55
N GLN A 256 9.06 -8.02 23.30
CA GLN A 256 8.38 -7.38 22.18
C GLN A 256 7.31 -8.33 21.62
N HIS A 257 6.09 -7.80 21.46
CA HIS A 257 4.98 -8.51 20.85
C HIS A 257 4.83 -8.08 19.41
N ASN A 258 5.00 -9.03 18.49
CA ASN A 258 4.86 -8.80 17.06
C ASN A 258 3.62 -9.52 16.51
N ALA A 259 2.99 -8.90 15.52
CA ALA A 259 2.00 -9.56 14.68
C ALA A 259 2.68 -10.53 13.70
N THR A 260 1.91 -11.46 13.15
CA THR A 260 2.36 -12.45 12.15
C THR A 260 2.91 -11.79 10.88
N ASN A 261 2.47 -10.58 10.55
CA ASN A 261 2.95 -9.79 9.41
C ASN A 261 4.26 -9.02 9.70
N GLY A 262 4.79 -9.11 10.93
CA GLY A 262 6.02 -8.45 11.36
C GLY A 262 5.85 -7.04 11.93
N ASP A 263 4.61 -6.56 12.09
CA ASP A 263 4.33 -5.30 12.79
C ASP A 263 4.54 -5.46 14.30
N VAL A 264 4.92 -4.38 14.98
CA VAL A 264 5.11 -4.41 16.44
C VAL A 264 3.83 -3.94 17.12
N LEU A 265 3.20 -4.83 17.89
CA LEU A 265 1.93 -4.59 18.57
C LEU A 265 2.10 -3.94 19.94
N GLY A 266 3.22 -4.18 20.60
CA GLY A 266 3.53 -3.62 21.91
C GLY A 266 4.82 -4.15 22.52
N ARG A 267 5.14 -3.63 23.70
CA ARG A 267 6.18 -4.16 24.58
C ARG A 267 5.62 -4.43 25.97
N THR A 268 5.97 -5.58 26.50
CA THR A 268 5.63 -5.99 27.88
C THR A 268 6.87 -5.91 28.75
N TYR A 269 6.73 -5.32 29.92
CA TYR A 269 7.78 -5.10 30.91
C TYR A 269 7.53 -5.97 32.14
N TYR A 270 8.58 -6.57 32.67
CA TYR A 270 8.54 -7.43 33.85
C TYR A 270 9.47 -6.91 34.96
N ASP A 271 9.00 -6.95 36.22
CA ASP A 271 9.80 -6.57 37.39
C ASP A 271 10.86 -7.64 37.76
N ALA A 272 11.61 -7.38 38.84
CA ALA A 272 12.62 -8.30 39.35
C ALA A 272 12.07 -9.64 39.87
N ARG A 273 10.76 -9.76 40.04
CA ARG A 273 10.06 -11.01 40.40
C ARG A 273 9.54 -11.75 39.17
N GLY A 274 9.60 -11.12 37.99
CA GLY A 274 9.07 -11.67 36.73
C GLY A 274 7.59 -11.40 36.54
N PHE A 275 6.96 -10.54 37.34
CA PHE A 275 5.57 -10.12 37.14
C PHE A 275 5.49 -8.96 36.17
N LYS A 276 4.47 -9.01 35.31
CA LYS A 276 4.18 -7.93 34.37
C LYS A 276 3.93 -6.63 35.13
N THR A 277 4.65 -5.57 34.79
CA THR A 277 4.44 -4.24 35.35
C THR A 277 3.72 -3.32 34.38
N LYS A 278 4.02 -3.44 33.08
CA LYS A 278 3.51 -2.53 32.07
C LYS A 278 3.42 -3.17 30.70
N ASP A 279 2.34 -2.89 29.99
CA ASP A 279 2.26 -3.09 28.54
C ASP A 279 2.24 -1.71 27.88
N VAL A 280 3.17 -1.47 26.95
CA VAL A 280 3.17 -0.30 26.09
C VAL A 280 2.60 -0.70 24.75
N HIS A 281 1.51 -0.04 24.35
CA HIS A 281 0.88 -0.22 23.05
C HIS A 281 1.12 0.99 22.16
N PHE A 282 1.40 0.71 20.89
CA PHE A 282 1.77 1.73 19.92
C PHE A 282 0.60 2.20 19.07
N THR A 283 -0.61 1.71 19.29
CA THR A 283 -1.83 2.11 18.56
C THR A 283 -3.05 2.04 19.50
N ASN A 284 -4.18 2.64 19.12
CA ASN A 284 -5.45 2.50 19.84
C ASN A 284 -6.15 1.13 19.70
N HIS A 285 -5.55 0.13 19.06
CA HIS A 285 -6.18 -1.18 18.77
C HIS A 285 -7.55 -1.08 18.08
N LYS A 286 -7.75 -0.07 17.21
CA LYS A 286 -9.05 0.24 16.57
C LYS A 286 -10.16 0.64 17.55
N GLN A 287 -9.79 1.04 18.77
CA GLN A 287 -10.71 1.54 19.81
C GLN A 287 -10.33 2.98 20.23
N PRO A 288 -10.33 3.96 19.31
CA PRO A 288 -9.89 5.33 19.60
C PRO A 288 -10.66 5.99 20.75
N ALA A 289 -11.96 5.69 20.91
CA ALA A 289 -12.78 6.23 21.99
C ALA A 289 -12.34 5.76 23.39
N ARG A 290 -11.70 4.58 23.49
CA ARG A 290 -11.19 4.02 24.76
C ARG A 290 -9.71 4.34 24.99
N HIS A 291 -9.01 4.75 23.94
CA HIS A 291 -7.58 5.09 23.97
C HIS A 291 -7.32 6.45 23.30
N PRO A 292 -7.86 7.56 23.85
CA PRO A 292 -7.69 8.90 23.30
C PRO A 292 -6.34 9.53 23.73
N TYR A 293 -5.26 8.76 23.66
CA TYR A 293 -3.94 9.16 24.15
C TYR A 293 -2.98 9.41 22.98
N GLY A 294 -2.02 10.33 23.16
CA GLY A 294 -1.00 10.57 22.16
C GLY A 294 -1.52 10.98 20.78
N LYS A 295 -0.71 10.73 19.73
CA LYS A 295 -1.06 11.11 18.34
C LYS A 295 -1.89 10.06 17.62
N ILE A 296 -1.67 8.79 17.92
CA ILE A 296 -2.31 7.67 17.22
C ILE A 296 -2.97 6.66 18.17
N GLY A 297 -3.09 7.02 19.45
CA GLY A 297 -3.65 6.16 20.49
C GLY A 297 -2.62 5.34 21.24
N GLU A 298 -1.33 5.71 21.19
CA GLU A 298 -0.29 5.06 21.97
C GLU A 298 -0.49 5.30 23.47
N HIS A 299 -0.41 4.22 24.26
CA HIS A 299 -0.76 4.24 25.67
C HIS A 299 -0.07 3.12 26.44
N ALA A 300 -0.03 3.25 27.76
CA ALA A 300 0.43 2.23 28.67
C ALA A 300 -0.75 1.62 29.43
N HIS A 301 -0.64 0.32 29.68
CA HIS A 301 -1.36 -0.34 30.76
C HIS A 301 -0.40 -0.67 31.88
N ASP A 302 -0.60 -0.11 33.06
CA ASP A 302 0.16 -0.49 34.25
C ASP A 302 -0.58 -1.60 34.98
N PHE A 303 0.18 -2.55 35.52
CA PHE A 303 -0.31 -3.72 36.23
C PHE A 303 0.29 -3.77 37.63
N VAL A 304 -0.57 -4.02 38.61
CA VAL A 304 -0.15 -4.18 40.01
C VAL A 304 -0.46 -5.60 40.46
N PHE A 305 0.55 -6.25 41.04
CA PHE A 305 0.46 -7.56 41.67
C PHE A 305 0.94 -7.45 43.11
N ASP A 306 0.28 -8.15 44.02
CA ASP A 306 0.73 -8.24 45.42
C ASP A 306 1.97 -9.15 45.56
N ASP A 307 2.46 -9.30 46.79
CA ASP A 307 3.68 -10.08 47.07
C ASP A 307 3.53 -11.58 46.82
N GLU A 308 2.30 -12.07 46.75
CA GLU A 308 1.94 -13.46 46.46
C GLU A 308 1.70 -13.68 44.94
N GLY A 309 1.82 -12.62 44.13
CA GLY A 309 1.64 -12.66 42.68
C GLY A 309 0.19 -12.62 42.23
N LYS A 310 -0.74 -12.28 43.12
CA LYS A 310 -2.16 -12.12 42.80
C LYS A 310 -2.39 -10.72 42.23
N PHE A 311 -3.21 -10.69 41.16
CA PHE A 311 -3.52 -9.47 40.44
C PHE A 311 -4.37 -8.53 41.31
N VAL A 312 -3.92 -7.29 41.46
CA VAL A 312 -4.59 -6.25 42.25
C VAL A 312 -5.37 -5.32 41.33
N SER A 313 -4.71 -4.70 40.34
CA SER A 313 -5.34 -3.72 39.47
C SER A 313 -4.62 -3.55 38.13
N ARG A 314 -5.34 -2.96 37.17
CA ARG A 314 -4.82 -2.48 35.89
C ARG A 314 -5.40 -1.10 35.62
N SER A 315 -4.53 -0.14 35.30
CA SER A 315 -4.91 1.18 34.82
C SER A 315 -4.50 1.35 33.36
N THR A 316 -5.11 2.31 32.69
CA THR A 316 -4.72 2.75 31.34
C THR A 316 -4.38 4.22 31.41
N ARG A 317 -3.26 4.62 30.82
CA ARG A 317 -2.82 6.01 30.81
C ARG A 317 -2.02 6.35 29.57
N GLU A 318 -1.78 7.63 29.37
CA GLU A 318 -0.83 8.11 28.36
C GLU A 318 0.61 7.69 28.70
N LEU A 319 1.44 7.57 27.66
CA LEU A 319 2.88 7.36 27.80
C LEU A 319 3.57 8.61 28.34
N THR A 320 4.48 8.42 29.29
CA THR A 320 5.37 9.50 29.75
C THR A 320 6.41 9.84 28.67
N ASP A 321 7.04 11.01 28.77
CA ASP A 321 8.11 11.41 27.85
C ASP A 321 9.29 10.43 27.84
N ASP A 322 9.64 9.89 29.01
CA ASP A 322 10.68 8.87 29.14
C ASP A 322 10.29 7.56 28.45
N GLU A 323 9.04 7.12 28.58
CA GLU A 323 8.55 5.92 27.89
C GLU A 323 8.50 6.10 26.38
N ARG A 324 8.16 7.30 25.91
CA ARG A 324 8.21 7.68 24.49
C ARG A 324 9.62 7.65 23.96
N LYS A 325 10.59 8.14 24.75
CA LYS A 325 12.02 8.11 24.42
C LYS A 325 12.55 6.68 24.40
N GLU A 326 12.17 5.85 25.38
CA GLU A 326 12.56 4.45 25.49
C GLU A 326 12.01 3.59 24.33
N ASN A 327 10.81 3.92 23.86
CA ASN A 327 10.14 3.22 22.75
C ASN A 327 10.29 3.94 21.41
N GLN A 328 11.22 4.90 21.32
CA GLN A 328 11.38 5.73 20.12
C GLN A 328 11.74 4.90 18.90
N ASP A 329 12.37 3.73 19.07
CA ASP A 329 12.75 2.79 18.00
C ASP A 329 11.55 2.13 17.29
N ILE A 330 10.36 2.20 17.90
CA ILE A 330 9.08 1.75 17.33
C ILE A 330 8.17 2.94 17.03
N LEU A 331 8.04 3.88 17.97
CA LEU A 331 7.12 5.01 17.86
C LEU A 331 7.42 5.95 16.67
N TRP A 332 8.67 6.01 16.18
CA TRP A 332 8.98 6.81 14.97
C TRP A 332 8.22 6.35 13.71
N ARG A 333 7.73 5.10 13.69
CA ARG A 333 7.05 4.50 12.54
C ARG A 333 5.63 5.03 12.33
N TYR A 334 5.10 5.73 13.33
CA TYR A 334 3.71 6.15 13.42
C TYR A 334 3.59 7.67 13.61
#